data_AF-A0A2W5FJ14-F1
#
_entry.id   AF-A0A2W5FJ14-F1
#
_cell.length_a   1.000
_cell.length_b   1.000
_cell.length_c   1.000
_cell.angle_alpha   90.00
_cell.angle_beta   90.00
_cell.angle_gamma   90.00
#
_symmetry.space_group_name_H-M   'P 1'
#
loop_
_entity.id
_entity.type
_entity.pdbx_description
1 polymer ?
#
loop_
_entity_poly.entity_id
_entity_poly.type
_entity_poly.pdbx_seq_one_letter_code
_entity_poly.pdbx_strand_id
1 'polypeptide(L)'
;IISESYKVLDDPYITQAQINFRSRLWSFLVPAELMAGHNDEAIRLLSKEIVFGNTYPDFRLRDKIINDTAEWFIHRGEYEWGRKVYAKDAHYKPSGFEARRYEVNRLILANTLEDFNISVSFLQHAVEEKELTSLFDLLPKEELLRLSQLSSKRGYHHETTDPADAFFLSLGKMAFTRSWLLGDEDMMVKSALGLENIDLSGDKSLLNALDGDDMDMTLFFLRHPRMRPYGVNFDLQQGWLSSTIDVYNHNDNNWWCNYKPDIAGLEDAWSFIKYNDYNINSAITVDKELFAKERRAAILAHPAVHLIDQGEINRLAEIPNAPEYLSKKVIAAAGLKHYFLKALLGEDKRIPEALHLSVRATRYGCNRDGKHGDYSYKSFKILHQSYKDSVWTAATPYWFN
;
A
#
# COMPACT_ATOMS: atom_id res chain seq x y z
N ILE A 1 -38.74 -22.65 18.21
CA ILE A 1 -38.42 -22.00 16.91
C ILE A 1 -36.98 -22.33 16.52
N ILE A 2 -35.96 -21.85 17.24
CA ILE A 2 -34.54 -22.14 16.97
C ILE A 2 -34.25 -23.66 16.82
N SER A 3 -34.73 -24.51 17.73
CA SER A 3 -34.56 -25.98 17.62
C SER A 3 -35.21 -26.60 16.37
N GLU A 4 -36.37 -26.10 15.93
CA GLU A 4 -37.01 -26.57 14.69
C GLU A 4 -36.29 -26.03 13.45
N SER A 5 -35.73 -24.83 13.54
CA SER A 5 -34.89 -24.23 12.51
C SER A 5 -33.63 -25.07 12.24
N TYR A 6 -33.00 -25.64 13.27
CA TYR A 6 -31.85 -26.55 13.11
C TYR A 6 -32.19 -27.81 12.31
N LYS A 7 -33.38 -28.41 12.52
CA LYS A 7 -33.81 -29.61 11.76
C LYS A 7 -33.92 -29.32 10.26
N VAL A 8 -34.34 -28.10 9.91
CA VAL A 8 -34.43 -27.68 8.51
C VAL A 8 -33.04 -27.54 7.89
N LEU A 9 -31.95 -27.34 8.64
CA LEU A 9 -30.59 -27.17 8.11
C LEU A 9 -29.89 -28.49 7.75
N ASP A 10 -30.29 -29.61 8.35
CA ASP A 10 -29.59 -30.89 8.23
C ASP A 10 -30.16 -31.82 7.12
N ASP A 11 -31.18 -31.38 6.36
CA ASP A 11 -31.76 -32.16 5.25
C ASP A 11 -30.89 -32.08 3.97
N PRO A 12 -30.43 -33.22 3.40
CA PRO A 12 -29.60 -33.23 2.19
C PRO A 12 -30.37 -33.02 0.87
N TYR A 13 -31.71 -33.08 0.86
CA TYR A 13 -32.53 -32.95 -0.35
C TYR A 13 -33.38 -31.68 -0.33
N ILE A 14 -32.80 -30.56 -0.76
CA ILE A 14 -33.46 -29.26 -0.71
C ILE A 14 -33.74 -28.64 -2.08
N THR A 15 -34.91 -28.03 -2.20
CA THR A 15 -35.29 -27.17 -3.31
C THR A 15 -34.60 -25.80 -3.21
N GLN A 16 -34.55 -25.05 -4.32
CA GLN A 16 -34.02 -23.68 -4.32
C GLN A 16 -34.75 -22.75 -3.33
N ALA A 17 -36.05 -22.96 -3.11
CA ALA A 17 -36.82 -22.19 -2.12
C ALA A 17 -36.36 -22.49 -0.68
N GLN A 18 -36.07 -23.75 -0.36
CA GLN A 18 -35.52 -24.15 0.93
C GLN A 18 -34.09 -23.62 1.11
N ILE A 19 -33.28 -23.62 0.06
CA ILE A 19 -31.95 -22.99 0.03
C ILE A 19 -32.04 -21.51 0.43
N ASN A 20 -32.90 -20.74 -0.25
CA ASN A 20 -33.07 -19.32 0.03
C ASN A 20 -33.59 -19.07 1.46
N PHE A 21 -34.49 -19.93 1.94
CA PHE A 21 -34.99 -19.87 3.31
C PHE A 21 -33.88 -20.15 4.34
N ARG A 22 -33.03 -21.16 4.11
CA ARG A 22 -31.89 -21.49 4.98
C ARG A 22 -30.90 -20.33 5.07
N SER A 23 -30.46 -19.78 3.94
CA SER A 23 -29.49 -18.69 3.93
C SER A 23 -30.00 -17.44 4.66
N ARG A 24 -31.30 -17.12 4.50
CA ARG A 24 -31.94 -16.07 5.29
C ARG A 24 -32.01 -16.42 6.77
N LEU A 25 -32.42 -17.63 7.10
CA LEU A 25 -32.47 -18.10 8.50
C LEU A 25 -31.09 -17.99 9.17
N TRP A 26 -30.00 -18.22 8.44
CA TRP A 26 -28.64 -18.08 8.94
C TRP A 26 -28.25 -16.64 9.25
N SER A 27 -28.66 -15.72 8.39
CA SER A 27 -28.50 -14.28 8.63
C SER A 27 -29.19 -13.81 9.92
N PHE A 28 -30.11 -14.60 10.48
CA PHE A 28 -30.72 -14.35 11.79
C PHE A 28 -30.11 -15.19 12.92
N LEU A 29 -29.85 -16.48 12.68
CA LEU A 29 -29.37 -17.39 13.72
C LEU A 29 -27.96 -17.04 14.18
N VAL A 30 -27.03 -16.73 13.26
CA VAL A 30 -25.65 -16.39 13.62
C VAL A 30 -25.61 -15.14 14.53
N PRO A 31 -26.24 -14.01 14.16
CA PRO A 31 -26.33 -12.87 15.08
C PRO A 31 -27.05 -13.18 16.39
N ALA A 32 -28.09 -14.02 16.38
CA ALA A 32 -28.80 -14.37 17.61
C ALA A 32 -27.93 -15.17 18.59
N GLU A 33 -27.15 -16.13 18.10
CA GLU A 33 -26.19 -16.89 18.93
C GLU A 33 -25.06 -15.98 19.45
N LEU A 34 -24.56 -15.06 18.61
CA LEU A 34 -23.57 -14.05 19.03
C LEU A 34 -24.12 -13.12 20.13
N MET A 35 -25.37 -12.67 20.00
CA MET A 35 -26.06 -11.85 21.01
C MET A 35 -26.32 -12.62 22.31
N ALA A 36 -26.53 -13.94 22.22
CA ALA A 36 -26.66 -14.82 23.38
C ALA A 36 -25.31 -15.18 24.02
N GLY A 37 -24.17 -14.79 23.41
CA GLY A 37 -22.83 -15.14 23.88
C GLY A 37 -22.41 -16.58 23.55
N HIS A 38 -23.14 -17.27 22.67
CA HIS A 38 -22.84 -18.64 22.24
C HIS A 38 -21.87 -18.64 21.04
N ASN A 39 -20.65 -18.14 21.26
CA ASN A 39 -19.65 -17.94 20.19
C ASN A 39 -19.31 -19.24 19.43
N ASP A 40 -19.15 -20.36 20.15
CA ASP A 40 -18.89 -21.67 19.53
C ASP A 40 -20.03 -22.10 18.60
N GLU A 41 -21.28 -21.86 19.00
CA GLU A 41 -22.45 -22.22 18.22
C GLU A 41 -22.57 -21.36 16.96
N ALA A 42 -22.31 -20.05 17.09
CA ALA A 42 -22.24 -19.14 15.94
C ALA A 42 -21.19 -19.59 14.90
N ILE A 43 -19.99 -19.99 15.35
CA ILE A 43 -18.92 -20.49 14.45
C ILE A 43 -19.25 -21.87 13.88
N ARG A 44 -19.88 -22.74 14.68
CA ARG A 44 -20.35 -24.04 14.23
C ARG A 44 -21.40 -23.89 13.13
N LEU A 45 -22.33 -22.95 13.30
CA LEU A 45 -23.29 -22.54 12.28
C LEU A 45 -22.54 -22.09 11.02
N LEU A 46 -21.65 -21.10 11.09
CA LEU A 46 -20.87 -20.65 9.92
C LEU A 46 -20.20 -21.81 9.17
N SER A 47 -19.59 -22.74 9.89
CA SER A 47 -18.88 -23.89 9.32
C SER A 47 -19.79 -24.83 8.52
N LYS A 48 -21.10 -24.89 8.85
CA LYS A 48 -22.06 -25.72 8.11
C LYS A 48 -22.40 -25.13 6.72
N GLU A 49 -22.29 -23.80 6.46
CA GLU A 49 -22.71 -23.19 5.16
C GLU A 49 -21.65 -23.48 4.13
N ILE A 50 -20.40 -23.45 4.60
CA ILE A 50 -19.20 -23.56 3.78
C ILE A 50 -19.26 -24.87 2.98
N VAL A 51 -19.87 -25.92 3.54
CA VAL A 51 -20.06 -27.23 2.90
C VAL A 51 -21.05 -27.19 1.72
N PHE A 52 -21.98 -26.23 1.69
CA PHE A 52 -22.97 -26.11 0.62
C PHE A 52 -22.51 -25.19 -0.54
N GLY A 53 -21.32 -24.58 -0.42
CA GLY A 53 -20.89 -23.35 -1.10
C GLY A 53 -20.50 -23.38 -2.58
N ASN A 54 -20.87 -24.37 -3.40
CA ASN A 54 -20.59 -24.34 -4.85
C ASN A 54 -21.83 -24.28 -5.76
N THR A 55 -23.05 -24.31 -5.20
CA THR A 55 -24.31 -24.35 -5.98
C THR A 55 -25.23 -23.16 -5.73
N TYR A 56 -24.76 -22.11 -5.03
CA TYR A 56 -25.61 -21.03 -4.51
C TYR A 56 -25.57 -19.75 -5.36
N PRO A 57 -26.73 -19.11 -5.63
CA PRO A 57 -26.78 -17.82 -6.31
C PRO A 57 -26.49 -16.60 -5.41
N ASP A 58 -26.42 -16.73 -4.07
CA ASP A 58 -26.24 -15.60 -3.14
C ASP A 58 -24.97 -15.73 -2.27
N PHE A 59 -23.82 -15.88 -2.92
CA PHE A 59 -22.49 -15.83 -2.27
C PHE A 59 -22.28 -14.54 -1.46
N ARG A 60 -22.94 -13.44 -1.85
CA ARG A 60 -22.84 -12.15 -1.17
C ARG A 60 -23.38 -12.20 0.26
N LEU A 61 -24.51 -12.88 0.48
CA LEU A 61 -25.06 -13.00 1.83
C LEU A 61 -24.16 -13.82 2.75
N ARG A 62 -23.56 -14.90 2.25
CA ARG A 62 -22.58 -15.70 3.01
C ARG A 62 -21.37 -14.85 3.39
N ASP A 63 -20.75 -14.18 2.42
CA ASP A 63 -19.54 -13.37 2.64
C ASP A 63 -19.81 -12.26 3.64
N LYS A 64 -20.97 -11.62 3.49
CA LYS A 64 -21.46 -10.63 4.44
C LYS A 64 -21.58 -11.20 5.85
N ILE A 65 -22.22 -12.36 6.05
CA ILE A 65 -22.37 -12.97 7.40
C ILE A 65 -21.00 -13.32 8.01
N ILE A 66 -20.06 -13.84 7.21
CA ILE A 66 -18.70 -14.16 7.67
C ILE A 66 -17.98 -12.88 8.12
N ASN A 67 -17.96 -11.85 7.28
CA ASN A 67 -17.32 -10.57 7.60
C ASN A 67 -17.97 -9.90 8.80
N ASP A 68 -19.30 -9.84 8.83
CA ASP A 68 -20.09 -9.30 9.93
C ASP A 68 -19.80 -10.02 11.27
N THR A 69 -19.62 -11.34 11.23
CA THR A 69 -19.28 -12.14 12.42
C THR A 69 -17.84 -11.90 12.87
N ALA A 70 -16.89 -11.81 11.93
CA ALA A 70 -15.51 -11.49 12.28
C ALA A 70 -15.40 -10.08 12.87
N GLU A 71 -16.05 -9.10 12.25
CA GLU A 71 -16.12 -7.72 12.74
C GLU A 71 -16.78 -7.63 14.11
N TRP A 72 -17.84 -8.40 14.37
CA TRP A 72 -18.43 -8.51 15.71
C TRP A 72 -17.38 -8.87 16.76
N PHE A 73 -16.56 -9.88 16.49
CA PHE A 73 -15.51 -10.30 17.41
C PHE A 73 -14.40 -9.25 17.56
N ILE A 74 -13.95 -8.66 16.45
CA ILE A 74 -12.98 -7.55 16.47
C ILE A 74 -13.51 -6.40 17.33
N HIS A 75 -14.77 -6.01 17.18
CA HIS A 75 -15.41 -4.92 17.91
C HIS A 75 -15.53 -5.17 19.43
N ARG A 76 -15.48 -6.43 19.85
CA ARG A 76 -15.51 -6.81 21.27
C ARG A 76 -14.12 -7.07 21.85
N GLY A 77 -13.06 -6.87 21.08
CA GLY A 77 -11.71 -7.26 21.48
C GLY A 77 -11.48 -8.78 21.49
N GLU A 78 -12.41 -9.55 20.93
CA GLU A 78 -12.45 -11.01 20.93
C GLU A 78 -11.68 -11.60 19.73
N TYR A 79 -10.46 -11.11 19.47
CA TYR A 79 -9.70 -11.38 18.23
C TYR A 79 -9.48 -12.87 17.92
N GLU A 80 -9.30 -13.72 18.94
CA GLU A 80 -9.16 -15.18 18.73
C GLU A 80 -10.41 -15.79 18.09
N TRP A 81 -11.60 -15.29 18.41
CA TRP A 81 -12.84 -15.74 17.78
C TRP A 81 -12.93 -15.24 16.33
N GLY A 82 -12.54 -14.00 16.07
CA GLY A 82 -12.43 -13.46 14.71
C GLY A 82 -11.48 -14.30 13.83
N ARG A 83 -10.33 -14.72 14.38
CA ARG A 83 -9.40 -15.63 13.69
C ARG A 83 -10.02 -16.98 13.39
N LYS A 84 -10.76 -17.57 14.33
CA LYS A 84 -11.47 -18.84 14.11
C LYS A 84 -12.49 -18.75 12.98
N VAL A 85 -13.15 -17.60 12.80
CA VAL A 85 -14.06 -17.36 11.67
C VAL A 85 -13.31 -17.54 10.33
N TYR A 86 -12.16 -16.88 10.17
CA TYR A 86 -11.39 -16.97 8.92
C TYR A 86 -10.56 -18.25 8.76
N ALA A 87 -10.13 -18.88 9.85
CA ALA A 87 -9.40 -20.15 9.80
C ALA A 87 -10.24 -21.29 9.19
N LYS A 88 -11.56 -21.26 9.39
CA LYS A 88 -12.50 -22.21 8.77
C LYS A 88 -12.69 -21.98 7.27
N ASP A 89 -12.25 -20.84 6.77
CA ASP A 89 -12.47 -20.38 5.40
C ASP A 89 -11.16 -20.14 4.65
N ALA A 90 -10.08 -20.81 5.06
CA ALA A 90 -8.72 -20.59 4.55
C ALA A 90 -8.58 -20.79 3.02
N HIS A 91 -9.49 -21.55 2.41
CA HIS A 91 -9.50 -21.82 0.97
C HIS A 91 -10.48 -20.97 0.17
N TYR A 92 -11.31 -20.17 0.83
CA TYR A 92 -12.34 -19.38 0.18
C TYR A 92 -11.81 -18.02 -0.26
N LYS A 93 -12.21 -17.61 -1.46
CA LYS A 93 -11.89 -16.31 -2.04
C LYS A 93 -13.21 -15.58 -2.28
N PRO A 94 -13.62 -14.68 -1.38
CA PRO A 94 -14.78 -13.84 -1.61
C PRO A 94 -14.59 -13.01 -2.87
N SER A 95 -15.70 -12.56 -3.48
CA SER A 95 -15.67 -11.73 -4.68
C SER A 95 -16.41 -10.41 -4.47
N GLY A 96 -15.99 -9.36 -5.19
CA GLY A 96 -16.61 -8.04 -5.12
C GLY A 96 -16.32 -7.31 -3.79
N PHE A 97 -17.30 -6.53 -3.29
CA PHE A 97 -17.11 -5.66 -2.13
C PHE A 97 -16.72 -6.41 -0.84
N GLU A 98 -17.28 -7.60 -0.63
CA GLU A 98 -16.99 -8.41 0.55
C GLU A 98 -15.58 -9.02 0.52
N ALA A 99 -14.95 -9.11 -0.66
CA ALA A 99 -13.56 -9.52 -0.79
C ALA A 99 -12.63 -8.52 -0.11
N ARG A 100 -12.91 -7.23 -0.29
CA ARG A 100 -12.16 -6.13 0.32
C ARG A 100 -12.19 -6.20 1.84
N ARG A 101 -13.39 -6.35 2.42
CA ARG A 101 -13.57 -6.48 3.88
C ARG A 101 -12.88 -7.72 4.43
N TYR A 102 -13.03 -8.86 3.75
CA TYR A 102 -12.37 -10.10 4.11
C TYR A 102 -10.85 -9.94 4.16
N GLU A 103 -10.27 -9.36 3.10
CA GLU A 103 -8.82 -9.14 2.97
C GLU A 103 -8.28 -8.25 4.11
N VAL A 104 -8.95 -7.12 4.39
CA VAL A 104 -8.59 -6.21 5.48
C VAL A 104 -8.70 -6.90 6.84
N ASN A 105 -9.83 -7.54 7.13
CA ASN A 105 -10.07 -8.19 8.41
C ASN A 105 -9.10 -9.34 8.66
N ARG A 106 -8.79 -10.13 7.63
CA ARG A 106 -7.80 -11.21 7.72
C ARG A 106 -6.42 -10.67 8.05
N LEU A 107 -6.01 -9.57 7.40
CA LEU A 107 -4.75 -8.90 7.69
C LEU A 107 -4.70 -8.40 9.13
N ILE A 108 -5.74 -7.69 9.58
CA ILE A 108 -5.86 -7.16 10.96
C ILE A 108 -5.82 -8.27 12.02
N LEU A 109 -6.40 -9.43 11.71
CA LEU A 109 -6.48 -10.57 12.61
C LEU A 109 -5.22 -11.46 12.60
N ALA A 110 -4.23 -11.17 11.76
CA ALA A 110 -3.00 -11.97 11.71
C ALA A 110 -2.36 -12.07 13.11
N ASN A 111 -2.00 -13.29 13.51
CA ASN A 111 -1.44 -13.58 14.84
C ASN A 111 0.05 -13.93 14.80
N THR A 112 0.53 -14.30 13.62
CA THR A 112 1.87 -14.77 13.35
C THR A 112 2.35 -14.10 12.08
N LEU A 113 3.66 -14.08 11.90
CA LEU A 113 4.25 -13.57 10.66
C LEU A 113 3.80 -14.39 9.43
N GLU A 114 3.58 -15.69 9.61
CA GLU A 114 3.04 -16.56 8.55
C GLU A 114 1.62 -16.15 8.16
N ASP A 115 0.72 -15.96 9.13
CA ASP A 115 -0.64 -15.48 8.87
C ASP A 115 -0.65 -14.10 8.20
N PHE A 116 0.22 -13.20 8.64
CA PHE A 116 0.38 -11.88 8.01
C PHE A 116 0.78 -12.02 6.54
N ASN A 117 1.79 -12.84 6.25
CA ASN A 117 2.26 -13.08 4.89
C ASN A 117 1.19 -13.68 3.99
N ILE A 118 0.46 -14.66 4.52
CA ILE A 118 -0.65 -15.27 3.82
C ILE A 118 -1.70 -14.19 3.53
N SER A 119 -2.06 -13.36 4.50
CA SER A 119 -3.06 -12.29 4.35
C SER A 119 -2.63 -11.25 3.31
N VAL A 120 -1.38 -10.79 3.35
CA VAL A 120 -0.81 -9.92 2.30
C VAL A 120 -0.89 -10.60 0.94
N SER A 121 -0.58 -11.89 0.87
CA SER A 121 -0.71 -12.69 -0.36
C SER A 121 -2.15 -12.95 -0.82
N PHE A 122 -3.17 -12.51 -0.08
CA PHE A 122 -4.57 -12.48 -0.52
C PHE A 122 -5.05 -11.08 -0.93
N LEU A 123 -4.27 -10.02 -0.68
CA LEU A 123 -4.63 -8.67 -1.10
C LEU A 123 -4.80 -8.64 -2.63
N GLN A 124 -6.01 -8.33 -3.06
CA GLN A 124 -6.42 -8.14 -4.45
C GLN A 124 -7.24 -6.86 -4.59
N HIS A 125 -8.16 -6.61 -3.65
CA HIS A 125 -9.12 -5.50 -3.72
C HIS A 125 -8.89 -4.45 -2.62
N ALA A 126 -8.35 -4.86 -1.47
CA ALA A 126 -8.15 -3.99 -0.33
C ALA A 126 -6.97 -3.03 -0.48
N VAL A 127 -6.15 -3.22 -1.52
CA VAL A 127 -4.92 -2.47 -1.72
C VAL A 127 -5.15 -0.95 -1.72
N GLU A 128 -6.24 -0.49 -2.34
CA GLU A 128 -6.61 0.93 -2.43
C GLU A 128 -7.01 1.60 -1.10
N GLU A 129 -7.12 0.86 0.00
CA GLU A 129 -7.45 1.45 1.30
C GLU A 129 -6.22 2.17 1.88
N LYS A 130 -6.34 3.49 2.05
CA LYS A 130 -5.30 4.36 2.61
C LYS A 130 -4.80 3.84 3.95
N GLU A 131 -5.69 3.24 4.71
CA GLU A 131 -5.48 2.62 5.99
C GLU A 131 -4.46 1.48 5.93
N LEU A 132 -4.54 0.63 4.90
CA LEU A 132 -3.54 -0.42 4.70
C LEU A 132 -2.18 0.18 4.34
N THR A 133 -2.16 1.26 3.55
CA THR A 133 -0.90 1.89 3.14
C THR A 133 -0.08 2.40 4.33
N SER A 134 -0.73 2.88 5.40
CA SER A 134 -0.04 3.34 6.61
C SER A 134 0.72 2.21 7.32
N LEU A 135 0.23 0.96 7.28
CA LEU A 135 0.95 -0.18 7.84
C LEU A 135 2.23 -0.46 7.04
N PHE A 136 2.12 -0.56 5.71
CA PHE A 136 3.26 -0.86 4.85
C PHE A 136 4.29 0.28 4.86
N ASP A 137 3.85 1.53 4.99
CA ASP A 137 4.73 2.68 5.12
C ASP A 137 5.64 2.60 6.34
N LEU A 138 5.31 1.81 7.37
CA LEU A 138 6.13 1.65 8.58
C LEU A 138 7.04 0.41 8.54
N LEU A 139 6.85 -0.48 7.56
CA LEU A 139 7.70 -1.65 7.40
C LEU A 139 9.08 -1.25 6.86
N PRO A 140 10.16 -1.92 7.27
CA PRO A 140 11.50 -1.67 6.75
C PRO A 140 11.63 -2.10 5.28
N LYS A 141 12.56 -1.49 4.54
CA LYS A 141 12.81 -1.80 3.12
C LYS A 141 13.05 -3.29 2.82
N GLU A 142 13.69 -4.03 3.72
CA GLU A 142 13.92 -5.48 3.60
C GLU A 142 12.60 -6.23 3.52
N GLU A 143 11.66 -5.87 4.39
CA GLU A 143 10.35 -6.49 4.48
C GLU A 143 9.46 -6.08 3.30
N LEU A 144 9.53 -4.81 2.89
CA LEU A 144 8.86 -4.31 1.69
C LEU A 144 9.28 -5.08 0.44
N LEU A 145 10.59 -5.31 0.26
CA LEU A 145 11.10 -6.13 -0.84
C LEU A 145 10.66 -7.59 -0.75
N ARG A 146 10.69 -8.17 0.46
CA ARG A 146 10.24 -9.56 0.65
C ARG A 146 8.76 -9.72 0.30
N LEU A 147 7.92 -8.78 0.72
CA LEU A 147 6.49 -8.78 0.41
C LEU A 147 6.23 -8.51 -1.07
N SER A 148 6.99 -7.61 -1.72
CA SER A 148 6.85 -7.36 -3.16
C SER A 148 7.09 -8.61 -4.00
N GLN A 149 7.92 -9.54 -3.53
CA GLN A 149 8.21 -10.80 -4.22
C GLN A 149 7.09 -11.85 -4.08
N LEU A 150 6.08 -11.64 -3.23
CA LEU A 150 4.95 -12.55 -3.10
C LEU A 150 4.09 -12.59 -4.38
N SER A 151 4.07 -11.51 -5.19
CA SER A 151 3.37 -11.49 -6.48
C SER A 151 3.93 -12.51 -7.47
N SER A 152 5.26 -12.62 -7.56
CA SER A 152 5.96 -13.51 -8.50
C SER A 152 5.54 -14.98 -8.38
N LYS A 153 5.12 -15.40 -7.17
CA LYS A 153 4.67 -16.76 -6.88
C LYS A 153 3.24 -17.03 -7.33
N ARG A 154 2.45 -15.99 -7.63
CA ARG A 154 1.04 -16.16 -8.03
C ARG A 154 0.89 -16.57 -9.50
N GLY A 155 1.96 -16.55 -10.30
CA GLY A 155 1.93 -16.98 -11.71
C GLY A 155 1.04 -16.11 -12.60
N TYR A 156 0.71 -14.89 -12.16
CA TYR A 156 -0.02 -13.93 -12.98
C TYR A 156 0.94 -13.35 -14.01
N HIS A 157 0.58 -13.49 -15.28
CA HIS A 157 1.33 -12.95 -16.39
C HIS A 157 0.44 -11.98 -17.18
N HIS A 158 1.00 -10.79 -17.39
CA HIS A 158 0.95 -9.99 -18.63
C HIS A 158 0.24 -8.64 -18.70
N GLU A 159 -0.56 -8.20 -17.73
CA GLU A 159 -1.12 -6.84 -17.82
C GLU A 159 -1.09 -6.14 -16.46
N THR A 160 -0.42 -4.98 -16.38
CA THR A 160 -0.26 -4.15 -15.16
C THR A 160 -1.58 -3.48 -14.71
N THR A 161 -2.72 -4.04 -15.12
CA THR A 161 -4.07 -3.56 -14.80
C THR A 161 -4.63 -4.24 -13.55
N ASP A 162 -4.01 -5.31 -13.04
CA ASP A 162 -4.40 -5.90 -11.76
C ASP A 162 -3.95 -5.00 -10.58
N PRO A 163 -4.89 -4.51 -9.75
CA PRO A 163 -4.58 -3.71 -8.57
C PRO A 163 -3.56 -4.38 -7.62
N ALA A 164 -3.60 -5.71 -7.52
CA ALA A 164 -2.69 -6.46 -6.67
C ALA A 164 -1.24 -6.37 -7.15
N ASP A 165 -1.00 -6.51 -8.45
CA ASP A 165 0.35 -6.45 -8.99
C ASP A 165 0.93 -5.04 -8.85
N ALA A 166 0.11 -4.01 -9.06
CA ALA A 166 0.52 -2.62 -8.80
C ALA A 166 0.82 -2.35 -7.32
N PHE A 167 0.09 -2.99 -6.40
CA PHE A 167 0.39 -2.94 -4.96
C PHE A 167 1.78 -3.52 -4.67
N PHE A 168 2.06 -4.75 -5.10
CA PHE A 168 3.35 -5.40 -4.84
C PHE A 168 4.50 -4.66 -5.53
N LEU A 169 4.29 -4.19 -6.74
CA LEU A 169 5.25 -3.35 -7.46
C LEU A 169 5.56 -2.06 -6.70
N SER A 170 4.54 -1.44 -6.10
CA SER A 170 4.72 -0.25 -5.26
C SER A 170 5.53 -0.56 -4.00
N LEU A 171 5.34 -1.72 -3.36
CA LEU A 171 6.21 -2.13 -2.24
C LEU A 171 7.68 -2.25 -2.68
N GLY A 172 7.92 -2.84 -3.87
CA GLY A 172 9.26 -2.92 -4.44
C GLY A 172 9.87 -1.54 -4.71
N LYS A 173 9.08 -0.60 -5.24
CA LYS A 173 9.51 0.80 -5.46
C LYS A 173 9.85 1.50 -4.15
N MET A 174 9.06 1.27 -3.11
CA MET A 174 9.33 1.81 -1.77
C MET A 174 10.66 1.28 -1.24
N ALA A 175 10.86 -0.05 -1.29
CA ALA A 175 12.12 -0.66 -0.87
C ALA A 175 13.32 -0.10 -1.65
N PHE A 176 13.22 -0.01 -2.97
CA PHE A 176 14.25 0.55 -3.83
C PHE A 176 14.56 2.01 -3.50
N THR A 177 13.52 2.85 -3.42
CA THR A 177 13.67 4.28 -3.16
C THR A 177 14.30 4.53 -1.80
N ARG A 178 13.88 3.80 -0.77
CA ARG A 178 14.48 3.88 0.57
C ARG A 178 15.94 3.47 0.57
N SER A 179 16.28 2.39 -0.12
CA SER A 179 17.64 1.89 -0.20
C SER A 179 18.59 2.95 -0.77
N TRP A 180 18.20 3.58 -1.89
CA TRP A 180 18.98 4.68 -2.47
C TRP A 180 19.10 5.88 -1.53
N LEU A 181 17.96 6.31 -0.95
CA LEU A 181 17.91 7.46 -0.05
C LEU A 181 18.74 7.27 1.23
N LEU A 182 18.84 6.04 1.73
CA LEU A 182 19.57 5.69 2.94
C LEU A 182 21.02 5.23 2.68
N GLY A 183 21.45 5.18 1.42
CA GLY A 183 22.80 4.77 1.03
C GLY A 183 23.07 3.27 1.21
N ASP A 184 22.04 2.43 1.12
CA ASP A 184 22.14 0.96 1.19
C ASP A 184 22.25 0.38 -0.22
N GLU A 185 23.48 0.32 -0.75
CA GLU A 185 23.75 -0.12 -2.12
C GLU A 185 23.33 -1.57 -2.36
N ASP A 186 23.60 -2.48 -1.42
CA ASP A 186 23.24 -3.89 -1.51
C ASP A 186 21.72 -4.08 -1.63
N MET A 187 20.95 -3.38 -0.79
CA MET A 187 19.49 -3.45 -0.83
C MET A 187 18.92 -2.75 -2.06
N MET A 188 19.57 -1.68 -2.53
CA MET A 188 19.18 -0.96 -3.75
C MET A 188 19.28 -1.89 -4.96
N VAL A 189 20.40 -2.60 -5.13
CA VAL A 189 20.59 -3.57 -6.21
C VAL A 189 19.58 -4.72 -6.12
N LYS A 190 19.41 -5.31 -4.93
CA LYS A 190 18.42 -6.40 -4.72
C LYS A 190 17.00 -5.96 -5.06
N SER A 191 16.61 -4.75 -4.63
CA SER A 191 15.28 -4.20 -4.89
C SER A 191 15.08 -3.93 -6.37
N ALA A 192 16.08 -3.39 -7.06
CA ALA A 192 16.00 -3.15 -8.49
C ALA A 192 15.89 -4.44 -9.30
N LEU A 193 16.67 -5.47 -8.97
CA LEU A 193 16.52 -6.79 -9.58
C LEU A 193 15.14 -7.39 -9.30
N GLY A 194 14.60 -7.17 -8.10
CA GLY A 194 13.23 -7.53 -7.76
C GLY A 194 12.20 -6.83 -8.64
N LEU A 195 12.39 -5.53 -8.89
CA LEU A 195 11.53 -4.72 -9.76
C LEU A 195 11.61 -5.16 -11.22
N GLU A 196 12.80 -5.42 -11.76
CA GLU A 196 12.99 -5.93 -13.13
C GLU A 196 12.37 -7.32 -13.35
N ASN A 197 12.31 -8.16 -12.32
CA ASN A 197 11.61 -9.43 -12.40
C ASN A 197 10.07 -9.28 -12.40
N ILE A 198 9.57 -8.17 -11.86
CA ILE A 198 8.14 -7.82 -11.86
C ILE A 198 7.79 -7.03 -13.13
N ASP A 199 8.72 -6.21 -13.62
CA ASP A 199 8.54 -5.41 -14.82
C ASP A 199 8.89 -6.16 -16.10
N LEU A 200 7.89 -6.28 -16.97
CA LEU A 200 8.02 -6.90 -18.28
C LEU A 200 8.19 -5.88 -19.41
N SER A 201 8.32 -4.58 -19.11
CA SER A 201 8.40 -3.53 -20.13
C SER A 201 9.69 -3.60 -20.96
N GLY A 202 10.74 -4.20 -20.41
CA GLY A 202 12.07 -4.24 -21.02
C GLY A 202 12.80 -2.89 -21.02
N ASP A 203 12.27 -1.89 -20.30
CA ASP A 203 12.95 -0.62 -20.09
C ASP A 203 14.14 -0.80 -19.14
N LYS A 204 15.34 -0.76 -19.71
CA LYS A 204 16.61 -0.87 -18.97
C LYS A 204 17.02 0.43 -18.27
N SER A 205 16.18 1.46 -18.23
CA SER A 205 16.53 2.77 -17.66
C SER A 205 16.93 2.67 -16.18
N LEU A 206 16.32 1.75 -15.42
CA LEU A 206 16.70 1.47 -14.04
C LEU A 206 18.08 0.79 -13.97
N LEU A 207 18.30 -0.29 -14.72
CA LEU A 207 19.60 -0.99 -14.75
C LEU A 207 20.74 -0.06 -15.22
N ASN A 208 20.49 0.76 -16.23
CA ASN A 208 21.47 1.74 -16.71
C ASN A 208 21.79 2.80 -15.63
N ALA A 209 20.80 3.17 -14.81
CA ALA A 209 21.01 4.11 -13.72
C ALA A 209 21.80 3.49 -12.55
N LEU A 210 21.58 2.20 -12.27
CA LEU A 210 22.34 1.43 -11.27
C LEU A 210 23.80 1.23 -11.65
N ASP A 211 24.08 0.97 -12.93
CA ASP A 211 25.45 0.81 -13.45
C ASP A 211 26.19 2.17 -13.54
N GLY A 212 25.46 3.27 -13.40
CA GLY A 212 25.94 4.64 -13.52
C GLY A 212 26.50 5.24 -12.23
N ASP A 213 26.68 6.56 -12.24
CA ASP A 213 27.04 7.33 -11.05
C ASP A 213 25.80 7.88 -10.30
N ASP A 214 26.00 8.55 -9.16
CA ASP A 214 24.89 9.17 -8.39
C ASP A 214 24.04 10.15 -9.22
N MET A 215 24.61 10.72 -10.28
CA MET A 215 23.88 11.61 -11.19
C MET A 215 22.94 10.82 -12.12
N ASP A 216 23.32 9.63 -12.57
CA ASP A 216 22.41 8.76 -13.34
C ASP A 216 21.20 8.36 -12.50
N MET A 217 21.42 7.96 -11.24
CA MET A 217 20.34 7.70 -10.29
C MET A 217 19.49 8.94 -10.00
N THR A 218 20.10 10.10 -9.78
CA THR A 218 19.37 11.36 -9.57
C THR A 218 18.49 11.69 -10.78
N LEU A 219 19.02 11.53 -11.99
CA LEU A 219 18.27 11.78 -13.22
C LEU A 219 17.14 10.77 -13.40
N PHE A 220 17.35 9.50 -13.03
CA PHE A 220 16.32 8.48 -13.01
C PHE A 220 15.12 8.90 -12.13
N PHE A 221 15.34 9.34 -10.89
CA PHE A 221 14.26 9.81 -10.00
C PHE A 221 13.57 11.10 -10.51
N LEU A 222 14.29 11.97 -11.22
CA LEU A 222 13.73 13.16 -11.85
C LEU A 222 12.86 12.85 -13.08
N ARG A 223 13.19 11.77 -13.82
CA ARG A 223 12.44 11.30 -14.98
C ARG A 223 11.20 10.49 -14.62
N HIS A 224 11.27 9.75 -13.50
CA HIS A 224 10.23 8.84 -13.04
C HIS A 224 9.56 9.36 -11.75
N PRO A 225 8.63 10.35 -11.87
CA PRO A 225 7.73 10.66 -10.77
C PRO A 225 7.04 9.36 -10.29
N ARG A 226 6.79 9.27 -8.98
CA ARG A 226 6.16 8.18 -8.22
C ARG A 226 7.11 7.12 -7.69
N MET A 227 8.41 7.30 -7.90
CA MET A 227 9.43 6.60 -7.12
C MET A 227 9.52 7.24 -5.73
N ARG A 228 8.83 6.67 -4.75
CA ARG A 228 8.65 7.23 -3.40
C ARG A 228 9.03 6.22 -2.33
N PRO A 229 9.54 6.68 -1.17
CA PRO A 229 9.86 5.78 -0.06
C PRO A 229 8.61 5.33 0.73
N TYR A 230 7.44 5.86 0.42
CA TYR A 230 6.17 5.57 1.11
C TYR A 230 4.99 5.90 0.21
N GLY A 231 3.79 5.50 0.62
CA GLY A 231 2.53 5.76 -0.06
C GLY A 231 2.40 4.87 -1.29
N VAL A 232 1.68 3.76 -1.12
CA VAL A 232 1.33 2.88 -2.23
C VAL A 232 0.49 3.67 -3.24
N ASN A 233 0.91 3.72 -4.51
CA ASN A 233 0.15 4.40 -5.57
C ASN A 233 -0.56 3.37 -6.42
N PHE A 234 -1.89 3.46 -6.49
CA PHE A 234 -2.73 2.58 -7.30
C PHE A 234 -3.10 3.20 -8.65
N ASP A 235 -2.31 4.12 -9.18
CA ASP A 235 -2.55 4.57 -10.56
C ASP A 235 -2.15 3.47 -11.56
N LEU A 236 -3.02 2.46 -11.68
CA LEU A 236 -2.90 1.27 -12.52
C LEU A 236 -2.82 1.61 -14.01
N GLN A 237 -3.26 2.81 -14.39
CA GLN A 237 -3.28 3.24 -15.78
C GLN A 237 -1.90 3.70 -16.26
N GLN A 238 -0.97 3.94 -15.35
CA GLN A 238 0.34 4.43 -15.70
C GLN A 238 1.37 3.35 -15.39
N GLY A 239 2.06 2.89 -16.44
CA GLY A 239 3.16 1.94 -16.30
C GLY A 239 4.14 2.36 -15.20
N TRP A 240 4.85 1.41 -14.63
CA TRP A 240 5.57 1.63 -13.37
C TRP A 240 6.70 2.67 -13.48
N LEU A 241 7.34 2.81 -14.66
CA LEU A 241 8.25 3.91 -15.02
C LEU A 241 7.54 5.04 -15.77
N SER A 242 6.38 5.45 -15.28
CA SER A 242 5.67 6.59 -15.87
C SER A 242 6.47 7.86 -15.69
N SER A 243 6.64 8.60 -16.79
CA SER A 243 7.14 9.98 -16.78
C SER A 243 6.02 11.02 -16.64
N THR A 244 4.77 10.55 -16.55
CA THR A 244 3.58 11.40 -16.48
C THR A 244 3.50 12.09 -15.13
N ILE A 245 3.10 13.35 -15.19
CA ILE A 245 2.91 14.21 -14.03
C ILE A 245 1.41 14.37 -13.77
N ASP A 246 1.00 14.19 -12.53
CA ASP A 246 -0.31 14.61 -12.03
C ASP A 246 -0.27 16.12 -11.72
N VAL A 247 -0.87 16.91 -12.61
CA VAL A 247 -0.93 18.37 -12.49
C VAL A 247 -1.97 18.86 -11.46
N TYR A 248 -2.77 17.97 -10.88
CA TYR A 248 -3.82 18.30 -9.92
C TYR A 248 -3.44 17.87 -8.49
N ASN A 249 -2.60 16.84 -8.33
CA ASN A 249 -2.16 16.36 -7.02
C ASN A 249 -0.63 16.38 -6.86
N HIS A 250 -0.10 17.55 -6.53
CA HIS A 250 1.34 17.75 -6.37
C HIS A 250 1.94 17.05 -5.13
N ASN A 251 1.13 16.82 -4.10
CA ASN A 251 1.62 16.32 -2.81
C ASN A 251 1.79 14.80 -2.80
N ASP A 252 0.89 14.09 -3.47
CA ASP A 252 0.76 12.65 -3.28
C ASP A 252 0.82 11.82 -4.58
N ASN A 253 1.04 12.42 -5.76
CA ASN A 253 1.06 11.65 -7.02
C ASN A 253 2.29 11.88 -7.92
N ASN A 254 3.24 12.74 -7.55
CA ASN A 254 4.44 13.02 -8.35
C ASN A 254 5.74 12.64 -7.64
N TRP A 255 6.11 13.33 -6.57
CA TRP A 255 7.35 13.04 -5.84
C TRP A 255 7.07 12.91 -4.35
N TRP A 256 8.05 12.41 -3.58
CA TRP A 256 7.88 12.31 -2.14
C TRP A 256 7.93 13.70 -1.49
N CYS A 257 7.04 13.86 -0.51
CA CYS A 257 7.10 14.89 0.50
C CYS A 257 8.05 14.49 1.63
N ASN A 258 8.29 15.37 2.60
CA ASN A 258 8.96 15.00 3.84
C ASN A 258 8.20 13.82 4.47
N TYR A 259 8.93 12.76 4.79
CA TYR A 259 8.34 11.58 5.37
C TYR A 259 7.89 11.88 6.80
N LYS A 260 6.59 11.78 7.04
CA LYS A 260 5.96 11.98 8.33
C LYS A 260 5.28 10.67 8.68
N PRO A 261 5.93 9.79 9.47
CA PRO A 261 5.36 8.49 9.80
C PRO A 261 4.03 8.70 10.51
N ASP A 262 2.97 8.13 9.93
CA ASP A 262 1.62 8.26 10.47
C ASP A 262 1.32 7.07 11.39
N ILE A 263 1.92 7.11 12.58
CA ILE A 263 1.67 6.08 13.62
C ILE A 263 0.21 6.15 14.08
N ALA A 264 -0.38 7.36 14.13
CA ALA A 264 -1.81 7.53 14.38
C ALA A 264 -2.65 6.86 13.27
N GLY A 265 -2.16 6.91 12.03
CA GLY A 265 -2.69 6.20 10.88
C GLY A 265 -2.81 4.69 11.08
N LEU A 266 -1.97 4.04 11.90
CA LEU A 266 -2.19 2.64 12.28
C LEU A 266 -3.44 2.47 13.14
N GLU A 267 -3.66 3.35 14.12
CA GLU A 267 -4.86 3.31 14.95
C GLU A 267 -6.11 3.63 14.11
N ASP A 268 -6.00 4.57 13.16
CA ASP A 268 -7.05 4.91 12.20
C ASP A 268 -7.31 3.77 11.20
N ALA A 269 -6.27 3.03 10.80
CA ALA A 269 -6.42 1.90 9.90
C ALA A 269 -7.23 0.77 10.53
N TRP A 270 -6.96 0.51 11.80
CA TRP A 270 -7.79 -0.40 12.61
C TRP A 270 -9.15 0.21 12.98
N SER A 271 -9.33 1.52 12.81
CA SER A 271 -10.63 2.18 12.90
C SER A 271 -11.47 2.02 11.64
N PHE A 272 -10.89 1.64 10.48
CA PHE A 272 -11.60 1.40 9.22
C PHE A 272 -12.62 0.27 9.31
N ILE A 273 -12.44 -0.62 10.27
CA ILE A 273 -13.53 -1.40 10.85
C ILE A 273 -14.42 -0.42 11.63
N LYS A 274 -14.94 0.59 10.92
CA LYS A 274 -15.94 1.51 11.44
C LYS A 274 -17.17 0.66 11.56
N TYR A 275 -17.69 0.62 12.77
CA TYR A 275 -19.01 0.12 13.06
C TYR A 275 -19.97 0.68 12.01
N ASN A 276 -20.31 -0.14 11.01
CA ASN A 276 -21.34 0.22 10.08
C ASN A 276 -22.61 0.09 10.92
N ASP A 277 -23.09 1.23 11.45
CA ASP A 277 -24.29 1.37 12.29
C ASP A 277 -25.53 0.65 11.73
N TYR A 278 -25.46 0.18 10.49
CA TYR A 278 -26.60 -0.21 9.68
C TYR A 278 -27.10 -1.64 9.78
N ASN A 279 -26.40 -2.66 10.32
CA ASN A 279 -26.89 -4.03 10.06
C ASN A 279 -26.78 -5.13 11.11
N ILE A 280 -26.11 -4.94 12.25
CA ILE A 280 -26.23 -5.91 13.37
C ILE A 280 -26.70 -5.18 14.61
N ASN A 281 -27.92 -4.64 14.52
CA ASN A 281 -28.74 -4.12 15.61
C ASN A 281 -28.05 -3.11 16.56
N SER A 282 -28.66 -1.93 16.66
CA SER A 282 -28.46 -0.90 17.71
C SER A 282 -28.51 -1.38 19.17
N ALA A 283 -28.55 -2.70 19.42
CA ALA A 283 -28.58 -3.34 20.72
C ALA A 283 -27.18 -3.55 21.35
N ILE A 284 -26.09 -3.44 20.59
CA ILE A 284 -24.75 -3.53 21.17
C ILE A 284 -24.36 -2.17 21.75
N THR A 285 -24.44 -2.04 23.06
CA THR A 285 -23.72 -0.97 23.77
C THR A 285 -22.25 -1.39 23.88
N VAL A 286 -21.46 -1.05 22.86
CA VAL A 286 -20.01 -1.21 22.94
C VAL A 286 -19.49 -0.16 23.91
N ASP A 287 -18.86 -0.61 25.00
CA ASP A 287 -18.04 0.25 25.83
C ASP A 287 -16.87 0.77 24.97
N LYS A 288 -16.95 2.03 24.56
CA LYS A 288 -15.99 2.66 23.65
C LYS A 288 -14.59 2.70 24.24
N GLU A 289 -14.46 2.82 25.56
CA GLU A 289 -13.17 2.86 26.24
C GLU A 289 -12.54 1.47 26.28
N LEU A 290 -13.32 0.45 26.64
CA LEU A 290 -12.87 -0.94 26.60
C LEU A 290 -12.47 -1.33 25.18
N PHE A 291 -13.29 -1.00 24.18
CA PHE A 291 -12.97 -1.29 22.78
C PHE A 291 -11.67 -0.60 22.33
N ALA A 292 -11.50 0.69 22.63
CA ALA A 292 -10.27 1.40 22.28
C ALA A 292 -9.03 0.76 22.95
N LYS A 293 -9.16 0.31 24.20
CA LYS A 293 -8.10 -0.36 24.95
C LYS A 293 -7.74 -1.72 24.34
N GLU A 294 -8.72 -2.59 24.11
CA GLU A 294 -8.49 -3.93 23.53
C GLU A 294 -7.94 -3.82 22.10
N ARG A 295 -8.44 -2.85 21.32
CA ARG A 295 -7.91 -2.54 19.98
C ARG A 295 -6.46 -2.14 20.01
N ARG A 296 -6.08 -1.23 20.92
CA ARG A 296 -4.68 -0.83 21.06
C ARG A 296 -3.81 -2.01 21.47
N ALA A 297 -4.28 -2.88 22.36
CA ALA A 297 -3.56 -4.09 22.75
C ALA A 297 -3.35 -5.03 21.55
N ALA A 298 -4.37 -5.23 20.71
CA ALA A 298 -4.26 -6.05 19.51
C ALA A 298 -3.34 -5.46 18.44
N ILE A 299 -3.37 -4.14 18.22
CA ILE A 299 -2.41 -3.46 17.34
C ILE A 299 -0.98 -3.71 17.84
N LEU A 300 -0.72 -3.48 19.12
CA LEU A 300 0.63 -3.67 19.70
C LEU A 300 1.10 -5.13 19.66
N ALA A 301 0.17 -6.10 19.67
CA ALA A 301 0.46 -7.52 19.54
C ALA A 301 0.51 -8.00 18.08
N HIS A 302 0.18 -7.15 17.11
CA HIS A 302 0.12 -7.55 15.70
C HIS A 302 1.53 -7.84 15.17
N PRO A 303 1.75 -8.96 14.45
CA PRO A 303 3.07 -9.40 14.02
C PRO A 303 3.82 -8.35 13.18
N ALA A 304 3.12 -7.58 12.35
CA ALA A 304 3.74 -6.53 11.54
C ALA A 304 4.28 -5.35 12.37
N VAL A 305 3.72 -5.07 13.55
CA VAL A 305 4.23 -4.00 14.42
C VAL A 305 5.62 -4.34 14.95
N HIS A 306 5.92 -5.63 15.14
CA HIS A 306 7.24 -6.09 15.55
C HIS A 306 8.30 -6.03 14.44
N LEU A 307 7.88 -5.80 13.19
CA LEU A 307 8.80 -5.63 12.06
C LEU A 307 9.25 -4.18 11.89
N ILE A 308 8.56 -3.22 12.52
CA ILE A 308 8.80 -1.79 12.34
C ILE A 308 10.23 -1.44 12.77
N ASP A 309 11.00 -0.87 11.85
CA ASP A 309 12.32 -0.30 12.13
C ASP A 309 12.20 1.21 12.36
N GLN A 310 12.13 1.59 13.64
CA GLN A 310 12.06 3.00 14.03
C GLN A 310 13.32 3.78 13.62
N GLY A 311 14.48 3.13 13.53
CA GLY A 311 15.73 3.75 13.10
C GLY A 311 15.71 4.09 11.62
N GLU A 312 15.18 3.20 10.77
CA GLU A 312 14.90 3.51 9.37
C GLU A 312 13.90 4.66 9.22
N ILE A 313 12.77 4.61 9.94
CA ILE A 313 11.75 5.65 9.92
C ILE A 313 12.32 7.03 10.27
N ASN A 314 13.12 7.10 11.35
CA ASN A 314 13.72 8.36 11.79
C ASN A 314 14.68 8.91 10.73
N ARG A 315 15.54 8.06 10.15
CA ARG A 315 16.44 8.48 9.07
C ARG A 315 15.69 8.97 7.83
N LEU A 316 14.60 8.30 7.45
CA LEU A 316 13.76 8.75 6.33
C LEU A 316 13.07 10.09 6.61
N ALA A 317 12.68 10.35 7.85
CA ALA A 317 12.05 11.61 8.26
C ALA A 317 13.03 12.81 8.22
N GLU A 318 14.34 12.55 8.29
CA GLU A 318 15.39 13.58 8.14
C GLU A 318 15.64 13.95 6.66
N ILE A 319 15.18 13.13 5.71
CA ILE A 319 15.37 13.38 4.29
C ILE A 319 14.36 14.44 3.83
N PRO A 320 14.82 15.54 3.20
CA PRO A 320 13.91 16.54 2.68
C PRO A 320 13.07 15.98 1.52
N ASN A 321 11.98 16.68 1.23
CA ASN A 321 11.12 16.37 0.09
C ASN A 321 11.94 16.31 -1.21
N ALA A 322 11.44 15.54 -2.18
CA ALA A 322 12.19 15.28 -3.41
C ALA A 322 12.56 16.56 -4.17
N PRO A 323 11.67 17.56 -4.32
CA PRO A 323 12.02 18.81 -4.99
C PRO A 323 13.31 19.42 -4.43
N GLU A 324 13.44 19.50 -3.10
CA GLU A 324 14.64 20.02 -2.46
C GLU A 324 15.83 19.06 -2.61
N TYR A 325 15.64 17.78 -2.26
CA TYR A 325 16.70 16.76 -2.26
C TYR A 325 17.35 16.61 -3.64
N LEU A 326 16.53 16.38 -4.67
CA LEU A 326 16.97 16.18 -6.04
C LEU A 326 17.59 17.46 -6.61
N SER A 327 16.95 18.62 -6.41
CA SER A 327 17.50 19.90 -6.90
C SER A 327 18.87 20.18 -6.29
N LYS A 328 19.05 19.95 -4.98
CA LYS A 328 20.35 20.15 -4.32
C LYS A 328 21.43 19.24 -4.87
N LYS A 329 21.13 17.96 -5.14
CA LYS A 329 22.07 17.04 -5.82
C LYS A 329 22.46 17.55 -7.20
N VAL A 330 21.50 17.95 -8.03
CA VAL A 330 21.76 18.51 -9.36
C VAL A 330 22.59 19.79 -9.31
N ILE A 331 22.24 20.71 -8.42
CA ILE A 331 22.97 21.97 -8.21
C ILE A 331 24.41 21.69 -7.77
N ALA A 332 24.62 20.72 -6.87
CA ALA A 332 25.95 20.33 -6.42
C ALA A 332 26.76 19.73 -7.58
N ALA A 333 26.19 18.81 -8.35
CA ALA A 333 26.83 18.23 -9.53
C ALA A 333 27.19 19.28 -10.59
N ALA A 334 26.32 20.27 -10.81
CA ALA A 334 26.57 21.39 -11.71
C ALA A 334 27.66 22.34 -11.17
N GLY A 335 27.74 22.54 -9.84
CA GLY A 335 28.73 23.39 -9.19
C GLY A 335 30.12 22.76 -9.05
N LEU A 336 30.20 21.43 -8.89
CA LEU A 336 31.46 20.68 -8.79
C LEU A 336 32.26 20.67 -10.10
N LYS A 337 31.63 20.99 -11.23
CA LYS A 337 32.32 21.15 -12.51
C LYS A 337 32.90 22.56 -12.63
N HIS A 338 33.91 22.80 -11.81
CA HIS A 338 34.90 23.87 -11.98
C HIS A 338 35.27 23.96 -13.47
N TYR A 339 35.37 25.17 -14.00
CA TYR A 339 35.75 25.49 -15.38
C TYR A 339 36.92 24.61 -15.90
N PHE A 340 37.87 24.30 -15.03
CA PHE A 340 39.01 23.42 -15.29
C PHE A 340 38.63 21.97 -15.66
N LEU A 341 37.74 21.32 -14.90
CA LEU A 341 37.29 19.95 -15.19
C LEU A 341 36.40 19.90 -16.44
N LYS A 342 35.59 20.93 -16.69
CA LYS A 342 34.80 21.05 -17.93
C LYS A 342 35.70 21.17 -19.17
N ALA A 343 36.81 21.92 -19.05
CA ALA A 343 37.79 22.06 -20.14
C ALA A 343 38.58 20.76 -20.39
N LEU A 344 38.82 19.95 -19.36
CA LEU A 344 39.61 18.72 -19.46
C LEU A 344 38.79 17.49 -19.88
N LEU A 345 37.58 17.33 -19.32
CA LEU A 345 36.76 16.12 -19.47
C LEU A 345 35.53 16.31 -20.36
N GLY A 346 35.32 17.53 -20.87
CA GLY A 346 34.14 17.88 -21.63
C GLY A 346 32.92 18.17 -20.76
N GLU A 347 31.88 18.69 -21.42
CA GLU A 347 30.62 19.03 -20.78
C GLU A 347 29.76 17.78 -20.58
N ASP A 348 29.26 17.59 -19.36
CA ASP A 348 28.33 16.52 -19.07
C ASP A 348 26.93 16.88 -19.54
N LYS A 349 26.51 16.17 -20.59
CA LYS A 349 25.26 16.41 -21.30
C LYS A 349 24.02 16.09 -20.47
N ARG A 350 24.16 15.41 -19.31
CA ARG A 350 23.05 15.08 -18.41
C ARG A 350 22.59 16.30 -17.58
N ILE A 351 23.51 17.22 -17.28
CA ILE A 351 23.26 18.34 -16.35
C ILE A 351 22.15 19.31 -16.82
N PRO A 352 22.09 19.74 -18.09
CA PRO A 352 21.03 20.65 -18.55
C PRO A 352 19.63 20.07 -18.37
N GLU A 353 19.46 18.78 -18.72
CA GLU A 353 18.22 18.06 -18.54
C GLU A 353 17.87 17.96 -17.05
N ALA A 354 18.83 17.54 -16.22
CA ALA A 354 18.63 17.43 -14.79
C ALA A 354 18.20 18.76 -14.15
N LEU A 355 18.80 19.88 -14.55
CA LEU A 355 18.41 21.21 -14.07
C LEU A 355 17.00 21.59 -14.49
N HIS A 356 16.62 21.32 -15.74
CA HIS A 356 15.23 21.50 -16.21
C HIS A 356 14.25 20.66 -15.40
N LEU A 357 14.55 19.37 -15.21
CA LEU A 357 13.70 18.45 -14.46
C LEU A 357 13.64 18.81 -12.97
N SER A 358 14.71 19.37 -12.40
CA SER A 358 14.72 19.91 -11.04
C SER A 358 13.71 21.06 -10.89
N VAL A 359 13.71 22.01 -11.82
CA VAL A 359 12.71 23.10 -11.85
C VAL A 359 11.30 22.52 -12.03
N ARG A 360 11.13 21.52 -12.90
CA ARG A 360 9.84 20.81 -13.07
C ARG A 360 9.38 20.14 -11.77
N ALA A 361 10.28 19.49 -11.04
CA ALA A 361 9.98 18.87 -9.76
C ALA A 361 9.51 19.89 -8.72
N THR A 362 10.07 21.11 -8.71
CA THR A 362 9.58 22.19 -7.83
C THR A 362 8.19 22.70 -8.20
N ARG A 363 7.80 22.65 -9.48
CA ARG A 363 6.48 23.11 -9.93
C ARG A 363 5.36 22.18 -9.49
N TYR A 364 5.62 20.88 -9.58
CA TYR A 364 4.60 19.83 -9.45
C TYR A 364 4.84 18.90 -8.26
N GLY A 365 5.82 19.19 -7.42
CA GLY A 365 6.17 18.38 -6.25
C GLY A 365 5.82 19.06 -4.94
N CYS A 366 5.30 18.28 -4.00
CA CYS A 366 5.12 18.55 -2.58
C CYS A 366 4.95 20.02 -2.13
N ASN A 367 3.80 20.64 -2.39
CA ASN A 367 3.51 22.00 -1.91
C ASN A 367 3.23 22.08 -0.40
N ARG A 368 2.90 20.96 0.25
CA ARG A 368 2.52 20.94 1.68
C ARG A 368 3.70 21.17 2.65
N ASP A 369 4.94 20.94 2.21
CA ASP A 369 6.12 21.06 3.08
C ASP A 369 6.85 22.40 2.97
N GLY A 370 6.26 23.35 2.25
CA GLY A 370 6.73 24.73 2.21
C GLY A 370 7.02 25.22 0.79
N LYS A 371 7.79 26.31 0.72
CA LYS A 371 8.19 26.99 -0.52
C LYS A 371 9.42 26.33 -1.13
N HIS A 372 9.48 26.34 -2.45
CA HIS A 372 10.53 25.70 -3.25
C HIS A 372 11.42 26.70 -4.00
N GLY A 373 11.15 28.00 -3.82
CA GLY A 373 11.74 29.08 -4.61
C GLY A 373 13.26 29.11 -4.65
N ASP A 374 13.92 28.89 -3.51
CA ASP A 374 15.38 29.06 -3.41
C ASP A 374 16.15 28.11 -4.34
N TYR A 375 15.78 26.83 -4.34
CA TYR A 375 16.45 25.82 -5.16
C TYR A 375 15.86 25.72 -6.57
N SER A 376 14.58 26.09 -6.78
CA SER A 376 14.02 26.26 -8.12
C SER A 376 14.74 27.37 -8.88
N TYR A 377 14.87 28.55 -8.27
CA TYR A 377 15.56 29.70 -8.85
C TYR A 377 17.05 29.40 -9.10
N LYS A 378 17.73 28.73 -8.16
CA LYS A 378 19.13 28.38 -8.33
C LYS A 378 19.34 27.41 -9.51
N SER A 379 18.51 26.37 -9.65
CA SER A 379 18.55 25.46 -10.80
C SER A 379 18.29 26.19 -12.11
N PHE A 380 17.23 27.02 -12.15
CA PHE A 380 16.90 27.85 -13.31
C PHE A 380 18.05 28.76 -13.72
N LYS A 381 18.66 29.46 -12.75
CA LYS A 381 19.76 30.38 -13.00
C LYS A 381 20.98 29.66 -13.58
N ILE A 382 21.36 28.50 -13.03
CA ILE A 382 22.49 27.72 -13.56
C ILE A 382 22.20 27.25 -14.99
N LEU A 383 20.99 26.76 -15.25
CA LEU A 383 20.56 26.32 -16.58
C LEU A 383 20.71 27.45 -17.63
N HIS A 384 20.11 28.61 -17.34
CA HIS A 384 20.11 29.75 -18.26
C HIS A 384 21.48 30.40 -18.43
N GLN A 385 22.33 30.40 -17.39
CA GLN A 385 23.65 31.01 -17.46
C GLN A 385 24.70 30.11 -18.12
N SER A 386 24.70 28.82 -17.79
CA SER A 386 25.76 27.89 -18.21
C SER A 386 25.41 27.11 -19.46
N TYR A 387 24.12 27.01 -19.81
CA TYR A 387 23.61 26.14 -20.88
C TYR A 387 22.59 26.86 -21.76
N LYS A 388 22.80 28.15 -22.02
CA LYS A 388 21.87 29.05 -22.72
C LYS A 388 21.31 28.51 -24.05
N ASP A 389 22.10 27.75 -24.80
CA ASP A 389 21.74 27.23 -26.13
C ASP A 389 21.15 25.81 -26.09
N SER A 390 20.94 25.25 -24.90
CA SER A 390 20.33 23.92 -24.75
C SER A 390 18.82 23.95 -24.97
N VAL A 391 18.27 22.87 -25.53
CA VAL A 391 16.81 22.68 -25.67
C VAL A 391 16.08 22.77 -24.32
N TRP A 392 16.76 22.39 -23.24
CA TRP A 392 16.24 22.40 -21.87
C TRP A 392 16.09 23.81 -21.31
N THR A 393 17.00 24.72 -21.67
CA THR A 393 16.88 26.15 -21.33
C THR A 393 15.64 26.75 -21.99
N ALA A 394 15.43 26.48 -23.27
CA ALA A 394 14.24 26.92 -23.99
C ALA A 394 12.95 26.33 -23.38
N ALA A 395 12.99 25.08 -22.93
CA ALA A 395 11.87 24.41 -22.27
C ALA A 395 11.61 24.89 -20.82
N THR A 396 12.46 25.75 -20.25
CA THR A 396 12.37 26.21 -18.86
C THR A 396 12.23 27.74 -18.79
N PRO A 397 11.09 28.32 -19.19
CA PRO A 397 10.93 29.78 -19.23
C PRO A 397 10.78 30.44 -17.84
N TYR A 398 10.37 29.67 -16.83
CA TYR A 398 10.09 30.17 -15.48
C TYR A 398 10.71 29.26 -14.42
N TRP A 399 10.85 29.81 -13.21
CA TRP A 399 11.08 29.08 -11.97
C TRP A 399 9.85 29.23 -11.07
N PHE A 400 9.74 28.38 -10.04
CA PHE A 400 8.54 28.25 -9.22
C PHE A 400 8.88 28.37 -7.74
N ASN A 401 7.92 28.84 -6.93
CA ASN A 401 8.09 29.04 -5.50
C ASN A 401 7.03 28.30 -4.70
#